data_AF-A0A7W3T918-F1
#
_entry.id   AF-A0A7W3T918-F1
#
_cell.length_a   1.000
_cell.length_b   1.000
_cell.length_c   1.000
_cell.angle_alpha   90.00
_cell.angle_beta   90.00
_cell.angle_gamma   90.00
#
_symmetry.space_group_name_H-M   'P 1'
#
loop_
_entity.id
_entity.type
_entity.pdbx_description
1 polymer ?
#
loop_
_entity_poly.entity_id
_entity_poly.type
_entity_poly.pdbx_seq_one_letter_code
_entity_poly.pdbx_strand_id
1 'polypeptide(L)'
;MGAGMAVSEMLSSNPEVWRTDKSRLRMVHSDEPGIRSVQIAGCDPDDMAAAARINVAGGAQIIDINMGCPAKKVNRKLAGSALLQYPDLVKQILHAVVNAVDVPVTLKIRTGWAPEHRNCVEIA
;
A
#
# COMPACT_ATOMS: atom_id res chain seq x y z
N MET A 1 -0.13 -15.33 -24.41
CA MET A 1 0.78 -15.02 -23.29
C MET A 1 0.20 -13.84 -22.52
N GLY A 2 0.13 -13.92 -21.19
CA GLY A 2 -0.37 -12.85 -20.31
C GLY A 2 0.73 -12.28 -19.42
N ALA A 3 0.39 -11.35 -18.52
CA ALA A 3 1.34 -10.82 -17.54
C ALA A 3 1.76 -11.89 -16.52
N GLY A 4 3.04 -11.90 -16.13
CA GLY A 4 3.55 -12.84 -15.12
C GLY A 4 3.09 -12.52 -13.68
N MET A 5 2.70 -11.27 -13.43
CA MET A 5 2.13 -10.80 -12.18
C MET A 5 1.36 -9.49 -12.42
N ALA A 6 0.31 -9.27 -11.65
CA ALA A 6 -0.41 -8.02 -11.54
C ALA A 6 -0.63 -7.68 -10.06
N VAL A 7 -0.94 -6.41 -9.79
CA VAL A 7 -1.25 -5.92 -8.44
C VAL A 7 -2.71 -5.48 -8.42
N SER A 8 -3.39 -5.72 -7.31
CA SER A 8 -4.78 -5.31 -7.10
C SER A 8 -4.99 -3.81 -7.30
N GLU A 9 -6.25 -3.41 -7.46
CA GLU A 9 -6.61 -2.02 -7.19
C GLU A 9 -6.22 -1.60 -5.76
N MET A 10 -5.96 -0.30 -5.60
CA MET A 10 -5.54 0.27 -4.32
C MET A 10 -6.67 0.20 -3.27
N LEU A 11 -6.36 -0.44 -2.14
CA LEU A 11 -7.20 -0.56 -0.96
C LEU A 11 -6.81 0.45 0.13
N SER A 12 -7.79 1.03 0.83
CA SER A 12 -7.53 1.98 1.90
C SER A 12 -7.22 1.26 3.20
N SER A 13 -6.25 1.74 3.97
CA SER A 13 -5.98 1.23 5.32
C SER A 13 -7.05 1.60 6.36
N ASN A 14 -7.99 2.50 6.05
CA ASN A 14 -9.02 2.90 7.01
C ASN A 14 -9.97 1.70 7.29
N PRO A 15 -10.05 1.20 8.54
CA PRO A 15 -10.89 0.06 8.89
C PRO A 15 -12.39 0.28 8.65
N GLU A 16 -12.87 1.52 8.74
CA GLU A 16 -14.29 1.87 8.58
C GLU A 16 -14.83 1.50 7.20
N VAL A 17 -13.97 1.47 6.17
CA VAL A 17 -14.40 1.23 4.79
C VAL A 17 -14.18 -0.21 4.33
N TRP A 18 -13.55 -1.08 5.12
CA TRP A 18 -13.22 -2.45 4.69
C TRP A 18 -14.44 -3.32 4.40
N ARG A 19 -15.56 -3.06 5.08
CA ARG A 19 -16.83 -3.79 4.88
C ARG A 19 -17.65 -3.30 3.69
N THR A 20 -17.26 -2.17 3.08
CA THR A 20 -17.96 -1.66 1.88
C THR A 20 -17.68 -2.55 0.69
N ASP A 21 -18.66 -2.67 -0.22
CA ASP A 21 -18.50 -3.46 -1.45
C ASP A 21 -17.30 -3.00 -2.27
N LYS A 22 -17.04 -1.69 -2.29
CA LYS A 22 -15.88 -1.13 -2.98
C LYS A 22 -14.55 -1.67 -2.47
N SER A 23 -14.37 -1.77 -1.15
CA SER A 23 -13.13 -2.32 -0.59
C SER A 23 -13.06 -3.83 -0.78
N ARG A 24 -14.19 -4.53 -0.62
CA ARG A 24 -14.26 -5.98 -0.84
C ARG A 24 -13.90 -6.39 -2.25
N LEU A 25 -14.39 -5.69 -3.27
CA LEU A 25 -14.06 -5.95 -4.66
C LEU A 25 -12.59 -5.69 -5.02
N ARG A 26 -11.84 -4.97 -4.17
CA ARG A 26 -10.41 -4.65 -4.35
C ARG A 26 -9.50 -5.55 -3.53
N MET A 27 -10.05 -6.29 -2.57
CA MET A 27 -9.35 -7.38 -1.92
C MET A 27 -9.22 -8.52 -2.91
N VAL A 28 -8.17 -9.31 -2.75
CA VAL A 28 -7.95 -10.46 -3.62
C VAL A 28 -8.85 -11.60 -3.21
N HIS A 29 -9.40 -12.29 -4.21
CA HIS A 29 -10.22 -13.48 -4.02
C HIS A 29 -9.35 -14.74 -4.20
N SER A 30 -9.59 -15.78 -3.40
CA SER A 30 -8.76 -16.99 -3.36
C SER A 30 -8.75 -17.79 -4.66
N ASP A 31 -9.71 -17.56 -5.54
CA ASP A 31 -9.88 -18.17 -6.86
C ASP A 31 -9.12 -17.43 -7.98
N GLU A 32 -8.50 -16.29 -7.69
CA GLU A 32 -7.69 -15.57 -8.67
C GLU A 32 -6.39 -16.35 -9.00
N PRO A 33 -6.13 -16.65 -10.29
CA PRO A 33 -4.92 -17.35 -10.71
C PRO A 33 -3.69 -16.45 -10.64
N GLY A 34 -2.54 -17.02 -10.29
CA GLY A 34 -1.25 -16.31 -10.23
C GLY A 34 -0.90 -15.76 -8.85
N ILE A 35 0.10 -14.88 -8.79
CA ILE A 35 0.58 -14.27 -7.55
C ILE A 35 -0.39 -13.17 -7.11
N ARG A 36 -0.88 -13.29 -5.89
CA ARG A 36 -1.85 -12.37 -5.30
C ARG A 36 -1.17 -11.22 -4.58
N SER A 37 -0.93 -10.12 -5.28
CA SER A 37 -0.35 -8.90 -4.70
C SER A 37 -1.42 -7.86 -4.41
N VAL A 38 -1.56 -7.44 -3.14
CA VAL A 38 -2.51 -6.40 -2.74
C VAL A 38 -1.80 -5.07 -2.51
N GLN A 39 -2.30 -3.99 -3.11
CA GLN A 39 -1.81 -2.65 -2.84
C GLN A 39 -2.64 -1.93 -1.76
N ILE A 40 -2.00 -1.54 -0.65
CA ILE A 40 -2.61 -0.77 0.44
C ILE A 40 -2.15 0.69 0.45
N ALA A 41 -3.00 1.59 0.94
CA ALA A 41 -2.71 3.02 1.03
C ALA A 41 -3.30 3.65 2.30
N GLY A 42 -2.47 4.43 2.98
CA GLY A 42 -2.77 5.09 4.26
C GLY A 42 -1.57 5.88 4.75
N CYS A 43 -1.72 6.53 5.91
CA CYS A 43 -0.66 7.32 6.55
C CYS A 43 -0.41 6.94 8.01
N ASP A 44 -1.31 6.17 8.63
CA ASP A 44 -1.18 5.73 10.01
C ASP A 44 -0.50 4.35 10.06
N PRO A 45 0.60 4.17 10.81
CA PRO A 45 1.34 2.90 10.86
C PRO A 45 0.50 1.70 11.34
N ASP A 46 -0.37 1.90 12.33
CA ASP A 46 -1.14 0.81 12.94
C ASP A 46 -2.27 0.36 12.01
N ASP A 47 -2.97 1.30 11.37
CA ASP A 47 -3.97 1.01 10.34
C ASP A 47 -3.33 0.30 9.14
N MET A 48 -2.15 0.73 8.71
CA MET A 48 -1.42 0.11 7.61
C MET A 48 -1.02 -1.33 7.94
N ALA A 49 -0.51 -1.58 9.16
CA ALA A 49 -0.18 -2.91 9.64
C ALA A 49 -1.43 -3.82 9.74
N ALA A 50 -2.57 -3.28 10.22
CA ALA A 50 -3.82 -4.01 10.28
C ALA A 50 -4.37 -4.35 8.89
N ALA A 51 -4.27 -3.41 7.94
CA ALA A 51 -4.64 -3.64 6.55
C ALA A 51 -3.81 -4.76 5.91
N ALA A 52 -2.49 -4.77 6.16
CA ALA A 52 -1.61 -5.83 5.68
C ALA A 52 -2.03 -7.20 6.23
N ARG A 53 -2.23 -7.32 7.56
CA ARG A 53 -2.65 -8.57 8.21
C ARG A 53 -3.94 -9.13 7.64
N ILE A 54 -4.95 -8.28 7.42
CA ILE A 54 -6.24 -8.71 6.90
C ILE A 54 -6.13 -9.20 5.46
N ASN A 55 -5.33 -8.53 4.62
CA ASN A 55 -5.14 -8.97 3.24
C ASN A 55 -4.34 -10.26 3.16
N VAL A 56 -3.32 -10.45 4.01
CA VAL A 56 -2.60 -11.73 4.11
C VAL A 56 -3.51 -12.85 4.59
N ALA A 57 -4.34 -12.60 5.61
CA ALA A 57 -5.36 -13.56 6.06
C ALA A 57 -6.39 -13.89 4.95
N GLY A 58 -6.66 -12.94 4.06
CA GLY A 58 -7.46 -13.12 2.85
C GLY A 58 -6.75 -13.82 1.69
N GLY A 59 -5.46 -14.16 1.83
CA GLY A 59 -4.69 -14.92 0.84
C GLY A 59 -3.72 -14.10 0.00
N ALA A 60 -3.47 -12.83 0.32
CA ALA A 60 -2.41 -12.05 -0.31
C ALA A 60 -1.04 -12.68 -0.05
N GLN A 61 -0.24 -12.78 -1.11
CA GLN A 61 1.12 -13.33 -1.10
C GLN A 61 2.18 -12.24 -1.16
N ILE A 62 1.79 -11.01 -1.51
CA ILE A 62 2.64 -9.81 -1.49
C ILE A 62 1.78 -8.65 -1.00
N ILE A 63 2.34 -7.82 -0.13
CA ILE A 63 1.75 -6.53 0.26
C ILE A 63 2.54 -5.42 -0.41
N ASP A 64 1.89 -4.63 -1.27
CA ASP A 64 2.48 -3.45 -1.89
C ASP A 64 1.96 -2.17 -1.20
N ILE A 65 2.84 -1.26 -0.82
CA ILE A 65 2.45 0.01 -0.20
C ILE A 65 2.46 1.11 -1.26
N ASN A 66 1.33 1.79 -1.43
CA ASN A 66 1.24 2.94 -2.33
C ASN A 66 1.75 4.21 -1.65
N MET A 67 2.91 4.70 -2.07
CA MET A 67 3.42 6.04 -1.73
C MET A 67 3.65 6.89 -2.98
N GLY A 68 2.83 6.69 -4.02
CA GLY A 68 3.02 7.32 -5.34
C GLY A 68 1.78 7.98 -5.94
N CYS A 69 0.58 7.75 -5.40
CA CYS A 69 -0.64 8.33 -5.95
C CYS A 69 -0.69 9.85 -5.68
N PRO A 70 -0.84 10.72 -6.71
CA PRO A 70 -0.91 12.17 -6.53
C PRO A 70 -2.36 12.69 -6.39
N ALA A 71 -3.36 11.80 -6.38
CA ALA A 71 -4.76 12.19 -6.41
C ALA A 71 -5.13 13.03 -5.17
N LYS A 72 -5.82 14.17 -5.37
CA LYS A 72 -6.16 15.12 -4.29
C LYS A 72 -6.82 14.45 -3.07
N LYS A 73 -7.72 13.48 -3.30
CA LYS A 73 -8.41 12.74 -2.22
C LYS A 73 -7.45 11.90 -1.36
N VAL A 74 -6.36 11.43 -1.94
CA VAL A 74 -5.33 10.61 -1.27
C VAL A 74 -4.35 11.52 -0.53
N ASN A 75 -3.80 12.53 -1.22
CA ASN A 75 -2.84 13.47 -0.61
C ASN A 75 -3.44 14.27 0.56
N ARG A 76 -4.73 14.62 0.51
CA ARG A 76 -5.43 15.29 1.63
C ARG A 76 -5.46 14.47 2.92
N LYS A 77 -5.25 13.16 2.83
CA LYS A 77 -5.11 12.25 3.97
C LYS A 77 -3.64 11.91 4.27
N LEU A 78 -2.69 12.73 3.81
CA LEU A 78 -1.25 12.47 3.92
C LEU A 78 -0.81 11.09 3.42
N ALA A 79 -1.51 10.53 2.43
CA ALA A 79 -1.18 9.24 1.82
C ALA A 79 -0.66 9.42 0.38
N GLY A 80 -0.19 8.35 -0.25
CA GLY A 80 0.32 8.41 -1.62
C GLY A 80 1.59 9.24 -1.73
N SER A 81 1.74 10.05 -2.77
CA SER A 81 2.99 10.80 -2.99
C SER A 81 3.23 11.91 -1.95
N ALA A 82 2.21 12.27 -1.15
CA ALA A 82 2.38 13.21 -0.04
C ALA A 82 3.29 12.66 1.07
N LEU A 83 3.33 11.33 1.26
CA LEU A 83 4.20 10.70 2.26
C LEU A 83 5.69 10.93 2.01
N LEU A 84 6.08 11.14 0.75
CA LEU A 84 7.47 11.39 0.39
C LEU A 84 8.01 12.70 0.98
N GLN A 85 7.17 13.58 1.54
CA GLN A 85 7.63 14.75 2.31
C GLN A 85 8.03 14.41 3.75
N TYR A 86 7.73 13.20 4.24
CA TYR A 86 7.85 12.81 5.64
C TYR A 86 8.62 11.48 5.79
N PRO A 87 9.94 11.44 5.56
CA PRO A 87 10.74 10.21 5.63
C PRO A 87 10.62 9.45 6.96
N ASP A 88 10.53 10.16 8.09
CA ASP A 88 10.35 9.54 9.41
C ASP A 88 9.02 8.78 9.51
N LEU A 89 7.94 9.35 8.98
CA LEU A 89 6.63 8.68 8.96
C LEU A 89 6.66 7.48 8.01
N VAL A 90 7.31 7.61 6.84
CA VAL A 90 7.51 6.49 5.92
C VAL A 90 8.22 5.34 6.64
N LYS A 91 9.30 5.63 7.35
CA LYS A 91 10.05 4.63 8.13
C LYS A 91 9.16 3.94 9.18
N GLN A 92 8.34 4.70 9.91
CA GLN A 92 7.39 4.14 10.88
C GLN A 92 6.38 3.19 10.22
N ILE A 93 5.79 3.59 9.09
CA ILE A 93 4.85 2.75 8.33
C ILE A 93 5.54 1.48 7.84
N LEU A 94 6.73 1.59 7.25
CA LEU A 94 7.46 0.43 6.74
C LEU A 94 7.80 -0.56 7.85
N HIS A 95 8.33 -0.09 8.99
CA HIS A 95 8.60 -0.96 10.14
C HIS A 95 7.32 -1.64 10.65
N ALA A 96 6.22 -0.90 10.80
CA ALA A 96 4.97 -1.45 11.29
C ALA A 96 4.41 -2.54 10.35
N VAL A 97 4.44 -2.30 9.04
CA VAL A 97 3.90 -3.26 8.05
C VAL A 97 4.81 -4.48 7.92
N VAL A 98 6.13 -4.30 7.79
CA VAL A 98 7.08 -5.43 7.68
C VAL A 98 7.03 -6.33 8.91
N ASN A 99 6.89 -5.75 10.11
CA ASN A 99 6.78 -6.55 11.34
C ASN A 99 5.40 -7.22 11.53
N ALA A 100 4.40 -6.83 10.73
CA ALA A 100 3.03 -7.32 10.90
C ALA A 100 2.71 -8.58 10.09
N VAL A 101 3.52 -8.92 9.07
CA VAL A 101 3.25 -10.01 8.14
C VAL A 101 4.53 -10.72 7.70
N ASP A 102 4.42 -12.01 7.39
CA ASP A 102 5.57 -12.84 6.94
C ASP A 102 5.74 -12.88 5.41
N VAL A 103 4.85 -12.22 4.66
CA VAL A 103 4.93 -12.15 3.20
C VAL A 103 5.80 -10.97 2.75
N PRO A 104 6.39 -10.99 1.54
CA PRO A 104 7.14 -9.86 1.02
C PRO A 104 6.32 -8.56 1.02
N VAL A 105 6.95 -7.48 1.51
CA VAL A 105 6.41 -6.13 1.46
C VAL A 105 7.18 -5.34 0.40
N THR A 106 6.47 -4.77 -0.57
CA THR A 106 7.03 -3.92 -1.62
C THR A 106 6.54 -2.50 -1.49
N LEU A 107 7.24 -1.58 -2.14
CA LEU A 107 6.92 -0.16 -2.13
C LEU A 107 6.79 0.37 -3.55
N LYS A 108 5.66 1.01 -3.86
CA LYS A 108 5.46 1.71 -5.13
C LYS A 108 5.52 3.23 -4.92
N ILE A 109 6.62 3.84 -5.35
CA ILE A 109 6.89 5.28 -5.18
C ILE A 109 7.05 6.03 -6.50
N ARG A 110 7.11 7.37 -6.39
CA ARG A 110 7.62 8.26 -7.43
C ARG A 110 9.09 8.61 -7.13
N THR A 111 9.76 9.32 -8.03
CA THR A 111 11.12 9.85 -7.82
C THR A 111 11.21 10.89 -6.69
N GLY A 112 10.08 11.46 -6.28
CA GLY A 112 9.95 12.45 -5.22
C GLY A 112 8.52 13.01 -5.16
N TRP A 113 8.28 13.96 -4.26
CA TRP A 113 6.98 14.62 -4.13
C TRP A 113 6.81 15.82 -5.09
N ALA A 114 7.91 16.38 -5.59
CA ALA A 114 7.95 17.42 -6.62
C ALA A 114 9.20 17.26 -7.51
N PRO A 115 9.25 17.84 -8.72
CA PRO A 115 10.40 17.74 -9.61
C PRO A 115 11.73 18.22 -8.98
N GLU A 116 11.65 19.24 -8.12
CA GLU A 116 12.76 19.88 -7.39
C GLU A 116 13.14 19.09 -6.12
N HIS A 117 12.26 18.20 -5.66
CA HIS A 117 12.40 17.44 -4.43
C HIS A 117 12.36 15.94 -4.71
N ARG A 118 13.47 15.43 -5.24
CA ARG A 118 13.67 14.01 -5.56
C ARG A 118 14.37 13.30 -4.41
N ASN A 119 13.62 12.52 -3.64
CA ASN A 119 14.15 11.79 -2.48
C ASN A 119 13.86 10.28 -2.53
N CYS A 120 13.53 9.72 -3.70
CA CYS A 120 13.22 8.29 -3.79
C CYS A 120 14.37 7.37 -3.36
N VAL A 121 15.63 7.80 -3.45
CA VAL A 121 16.80 7.04 -3.00
C VAL A 121 16.89 6.99 -1.47
N GLU A 122 16.46 8.05 -0.79
CA GLU A 122 16.39 8.07 0.69
C GLU A 122 15.27 7.16 1.21
N ILE A 123 14.18 7.06 0.45
CA ILE A 123 13.01 6.23 0.79
C ILE A 123 13.23 4.74 0.46
N ALA A 124 14.14 4.40 -0.44
CA ALA A 124 14.32 3.05 -0.99
C ALA A 124 15.11 2.09 -0.09
#